data_AF-A0A1T4S142-F1
#
_entry.id   AF-A0A1T4S142-F1
#
_cell.length_a   1.000
_cell.length_b   1.000
_cell.length_c   1.000
_cell.angle_alpha   90.00
_cell.angle_beta   90.00
_cell.angle_gamma   90.00
#
_symmetry.space_group_name_H-M   'P 1'
#
loop_
_entity.id
_entity.type
_entity.pdbx_description
1 polymer ?
#
loop_
_entity_poly.entity_id
_entity_poly.type
_entity_poly.pdbx_seq_one_letter_code
_entity_poly.pdbx_strand_id
1 'polypeptide(L)' 'MSHSEIVVPTSTSKEKSSFTVQQQKLRQAYLYERQNLALLEIELNRSKVVVMDEHGRFLRLVFVLEH' A
#
# COMPACT_ATOMS: atom_id res chain seq x y z
N MET A 1 -11.94 27.31 -23.76
CA MET A 1 -11.58 26.57 -22.53
C MET A 1 -10.17 26.05 -22.72
N SER A 2 -9.23 26.43 -21.86
CA SER A 2 -7.84 25.99 -21.98
C SER A 2 -7.70 24.67 -21.21
N HIS A 3 -7.40 23.58 -21.93
CA HIS A 3 -7.22 22.27 -21.32
C HIS A 3 -5.76 22.15 -20.88
N SER A 4 -5.53 22.04 -19.57
CA SER A 4 -4.20 21.79 -19.02
C SER A 4 -3.82 20.33 -19.27
N GLU A 5 -2.71 20.13 -20.01
CA GLU A 5 -2.13 18.80 -20.20
C GLU A 5 -1.13 18.48 -19.09
N ILE A 6 -1.11 17.21 -18.69
CA ILE A 6 -0.13 16.67 -17.75
C ILE A 6 1.15 16.42 -18.51
N VAL A 7 2.14 17.30 -18.33
CA VAL A 7 3.50 17.07 -18.81
C VAL A 7 4.18 16.10 -17.85
N VAL A 8 4.12 14.81 -18.16
CA VAL A 8 5.00 13.82 -17.52
C VAL A 8 6.39 14.04 -18.09
N PRO A 9 7.41 14.34 -17.28
CA PRO A 9 8.78 14.46 -17.77
C PRO A 9 9.21 13.12 -18.37
N THR A 10 9.15 13.02 -19.71
CA THR A 10 9.78 11.91 -20.41
C THR A 10 11.27 12.14 -20.30
N SER A 11 11.95 11.31 -19.51
CA SER A 11 13.39 11.34 -19.30
C SER A 11 14.13 11.04 -20.62
N THR A 12 14.17 12.02 -21.53
CA THR A 12 14.93 11.99 -22.78
C THR A 12 16.35 12.47 -22.52
N SER A 13 17.08 11.70 -21.72
CA SER A 13 18.52 11.61 -21.75
C SER A 13 18.89 10.30 -21.08
N LYS A 14 19.22 9.30 -21.90
CA LYS A 14 19.80 8.04 -21.43
C LYS A 14 21.13 8.35 -20.74
N GLU A 15 21.10 8.54 -19.43
CA GLU A 15 22.22 8.12 -18.61
C GLU A 15 21.78 6.83 -17.93
N LYS A 16 22.43 5.72 -18.29
CA LYS A 16 22.52 4.58 -17.38
C LYS A 16 23.40 5.02 -16.20
N SER A 17 22.99 6.03 -15.45
CA SER A 17 23.65 6.40 -14.21
C SER A 17 23.28 5.29 -13.22
N SER A 18 24.28 4.53 -12.77
CA SER A 18 24.11 3.71 -11.58
C SER A 18 23.37 4.54 -10.52
N PHE A 19 22.28 4.00 -9.99
CA PHE A 19 21.56 4.69 -8.91
C PHE A 19 22.57 5.04 -7.83
N THR A 20 22.53 6.29 -7.36
CA THR A 20 23.35 6.68 -6.21
C THR A 20 22.99 5.78 -5.02
N VAL A 21 23.95 5.56 -4.11
CA VAL A 21 23.74 4.74 -2.91
C VAL A 21 22.53 5.23 -2.10
N GLN A 22 22.29 6.55 -2.08
CA GLN A 22 21.11 7.15 -1.45
C GLN A 22 19.80 6.77 -2.14
N GLN A 23 19.75 6.83 -3.48
CA GLN A 23 18.57 6.40 -4.24
C GLN A 23 18.27 4.91 -4.05
N GLN A 24 19.31 4.06 -3.99
CA GLN A 24 19.14 2.64 -3.70
C GLN A 24 18.59 2.42 -2.29
N LYS A 25 19.11 3.14 -1.29
CA LYS A 25 18.64 3.07 0.10
C LYS A 25 17.18 3.51 0.23
N LEU A 26 16.81 4.62 -0.41
CA LEU A 26 15.42 5.11 -0.42
C LEU A 26 14.48 4.12 -1.11
N ARG A 27 14.90 3.55 -2.24
CA ARG A 27 14.13 2.51 -2.93
C ARG A 27 13.92 1.29 -2.04
N GLN A 28 14.96 0.82 -1.36
CA GLN A 28 14.86 -0.35 -0.49
C GLN A 28 13.96 -0.07 0.71
N ALA A 29 14.09 1.10 1.34
CA ALA A 29 13.23 1.52 2.44
C ALA A 29 11.75 1.60 2.00
N TYR A 30 11.48 2.18 0.83
CA TYR A 30 10.13 2.24 0.26
C TYR A 30 9.55 0.84 0.03
N LEU A 31 10.31 -0.07 -0.58
CA LEU A 31 9.83 -1.43 -0.85
C LEU A 31 9.52 -2.18 0.44
N TYR A 32 10.38 -2.06 1.45
CA TYR A 32 10.18 -2.65 2.76
C TYR A 32 8.91 -2.11 3.44
N GLU A 33 8.76 -0.80 3.53
CA GLU A 33 7.57 -0.19 4.12
C GLU A 33 6.29 -0.52 3.35
N ARG A 34 6.37 -0.61 2.01
CA ARG A 34 5.22 -0.99 1.17
C ARG A 34 4.75 -2.41 1.48
N GLN A 35 5.67 -3.33 1.74
CA GLN A 35 5.33 -4.71 2.11
C GLN A 35 4.70 -4.77 3.50
N ASN A 36 5.25 -4.04 4.48
CA ASN A 36 4.70 -3.97 5.83
C ASN A 36 3.30 -3.35 5.83
N LEU A 37 3.09 -2.28 5.05
CA LEU A 37 1.78 -1.65 4.89
C LEU A 37 0.76 -2.63 4.32
N ALA A 38 1.13 -3.41 3.31
CA ALA A 38 0.22 -4.41 2.73
C ALA A 38 -0.21 -5.46 3.75
N LEU A 39 0.71 -5.93 4.60
CA LEU A 39 0.38 -6.85 5.70
C LEU A 39 -0.57 -6.20 6.71
N LEU A 40 -0.28 -4.96 7.12
CA LEU A 40 -1.11 -4.20 8.04
C LEU A 40 -2.52 -3.95 7.51
N GLU A 41 -2.66 -3.62 6.22
CA GLU A 41 -3.95 -3.40 5.56
C GLU A 41 -4.80 -4.67 5.53
N ILE A 42 -4.17 -5.83 5.29
CA ILE A 42 -4.85 -7.14 5.33
C ILE A 42 -5.36 -7.41 6.75
N GLU A 43 -4.51 -7.20 7.76
CA GLU A 43 -4.85 -7.43 9.17
C GLU A 43 -5.99 -6.51 9.63
N LEU A 44 -5.90 -5.21 9.32
CA LEU A 44 -6.92 -4.23 9.66
C LEU A 44 -8.25 -4.50 8.97
N ASN A 45 -8.25 -4.94 7.71
CA ASN A 45 -9.49 -5.27 7.01
C ASN A 45 -10.11 -6.59 7.49
N ARG A 46 -9.31 -7.56 7.95
CA ARG A 46 -9.82 -8.78 8.60
C ARG A 46 -10.54 -8.47 9.92
N SER A 47 -10.08 -7.48 10.68
CA SER A 47 -10.68 -7.09 11.97
C SER A 47 -12.08 -6.43 11.89
N LYS A 48 -12.58 -6.19 10.66
CA LYS A 48 -13.84 -5.49 10.37
C LYS A 48 -15.00 -6.42 9.98
N VAL A 49 -14.80 -7.75 10.00
CA VAL A 49 -15.90 -8.67 9.70
C VAL A 49 -16.87 -8.72 10.88
N VAL A 50 -18.13 -8.36 10.61
CA VAL A 50 -19.25 -8.42 11.55
C VAL A 50 -20.37 -9.26 10.94
N VAL A 51 -20.95 -10.15 11.73
CA VAL A 51 -22.11 -10.96 11.37
C VAL A 51 -23.34 -10.42 12.07
N MET A 52 -24.48 -10.40 11.38
CA MET A 52 -25.77 -10.04 11.97
C MET A 52 -26.55 -11.32 12.27
N ASP A 53 -27.04 -11.48 13.49
CA ASP A 53 -27.91 -12.61 13.85
C ASP A 53 -29.36 -12.39 13.40
N GLU A 54 -30.19 -13.43 13.56
CA GLU A 54 -31.62 -13.42 13.23
C GLU A 54 -32.45 -12.38 14.00
N HIS A 55 -31.88 -11.80 15.06
CA HIS A 55 -32.48 -10.74 15.88
C HIS A 55 -31.89 -9.35 15.57
N GLY A 56 -31.06 -9.24 14.53
CA GLY A 56 -30.46 -7.97 14.09
C GLY A 56 -29.27 -7.50 14.92
N ARG A 57 -28.70 -8.35 15.79
CA ARG A 57 -27.54 -7.99 16.60
C ARG A 57 -26.24 -8.22 15.84
N PHE A 58 -25.33 -7.25 15.90
CA PHE A 58 -24.00 -7.35 15.29
C PHE A 58 -23.02 -8.07 16.21
N LEU A 59 -22.45 -9.17 15.71
CA LEU A 59 -21.41 -9.96 16.35
C LEU A 59 -20.09 -9.72 15.60
N ARG A 60 -19.09 -9.17 16.30
CA ARG A 60 -17.76 -8.95 15.73
C ARG A 60 -16.98 -10.26 15.68
N LEU A 61 -16.58 -10.69 14.48
CA LEU A 61 -15.72 -11.86 14.32
C LEU A 61 -14.26 -11.42 14.45
N VAL A 62 -13.59 -11.91 15.49
CA VAL A 62 -12.15 -11.74 15.67
C VAL A 62 -11.49 -13.03 15.24
N PHE A 63 -10.88 -13.03 14.05
CA PHE A 63 -10.03 -14.14 13.61
C PHE A 63 -8.68 -13.98 14.32
N VAL A 64 -8.49 -14.70 15.43
CA VAL A 64 -7.18 -14.82 16.06
C VAL A 64 -6.34 -15.75 15.18
N LEU A 65 -5.31 -15.21 14.54
CA LEU A 65 -4.32 -16.03 13.85
C LEU A 65 -3.24 -16.43 14.86
N GLU A 66 -3.24 -17.69 15.26
CA GLU A 66 -2.07 -18.33 15.86
C GLU A 66 -1.03 -18.58 14.75
N HIS A 67 -0.26 -17.55 14.40
CA HIS A 67 0.97 -17.69 13.64
C HIS A 67 2.10 -16.96 14.36
#